data_AF-A0A9E0IVH8-F1
#
_entry.id   AF-A0A9E0IVH8-F1
#
_cell.length_a   1.000
_cell.length_b   1.000
_cell.length_c   1.000
_cell.angle_alpha   90.00
_cell.angle_beta   90.00
_cell.angle_gamma   90.00
#
_symmetry.space_group_name_H-M   'P 1'
#
loop_
_entity.id
_entity.type
_entity.pdbx_description
1 polymer ?
#
loop_
_entity_poly.entity_id
_entity_poly.type
_entity_poly.pdbx_seq_one_letter_code
_entity_poly.pdbx_strand_id
1 'polypeptide(L)' 'DKAKLTAVLTYHVVAGKVMAKDVAGMTSATTVQGGALAIDTSSGVKVGGATVITADVEASNGVIHVIDTVLLPPM' A
#
# COMPACT_ATOMS: atom_id res chain seq x y z
N ASP A 1 2.32 -1.09 -22.04
CA ASP A 1 1.95 0.34 -22.13
C ASP A 1 2.62 1.08 -20.98
N LYS A 2 3.41 2.13 -21.26
CA LYS A 2 4.18 2.85 -20.23
C LYS A 2 3.27 3.58 -19.24
N ALA A 3 2.17 4.18 -19.70
CA ALA A 3 1.25 4.91 -18.84
C ALA A 3 0.55 3.96 -17.86
N LYS A 4 0.17 2.77 -18.32
CA LYS A 4 -0.41 1.72 -17.45
C LYS A 4 0.58 1.27 -16.37
N LEU A 5 1.85 1.05 -16.73
CA LEU A 5 2.88 0.67 -15.76
C LEU A 5 3.10 1.77 -14.72
N THR A 6 3.17 3.03 -15.14
CA THR A 6 3.28 4.17 -14.22
C THR A 6 2.11 4.18 -13.22
N ALA A 7 0.87 4.03 -13.70
CA ALA A 7 -0.31 4.00 -12.85
C ALA A 7 -0.22 2.89 -11.79
N VAL A 8 0.14 1.68 -12.20
CA VAL A 8 0.33 0.54 -11.28
C VAL A 8 1.39 0.85 -10.23
N LEU A 9 2.57 1.35 -10.62
CA LEU A 9 3.64 1.65 -9.67
C LEU A 9 3.23 2.76 -8.70
N THR A 10 2.58 3.82 -9.16
CA THR A 10 2.11 4.91 -8.30
C THR A 10 0.98 4.50 -7.36
N TYR A 11 0.26 3.42 -7.66
CA TYR A 11 -0.79 2.88 -6.80
C TYR A 11 -0.22 2.07 -5.61
N HIS A 12 1.03 1.63 -5.70
CA HIS A 12 1.73 0.96 -4.58
C HIS A 12 2.37 1.94 -3.59
N VAL A 13 2.33 3.24 -3.88
CA VAL A 13 3.00 4.27 -3.08
C VAL A 13 1.96 5.13 -2.39
N VAL A 14 2.11 5.32 -1.09
CA VAL A 14 1.33 6.27 -0.27
C VAL A 14 2.28 7.39 0.16
N ALA A 15 1.82 8.64 0.07
CA ALA A 15 2.63 9.77 0.49
C ALA A 15 2.69 9.84 2.03
N GLY A 16 3.91 9.77 2.58
CA GLY A 16 4.15 9.86 4.03
C GLY A 16 4.82 8.61 4.59
N LYS A 17 5.10 8.63 5.91
CA LYS A 17 5.59 7.48 6.66
C LYS A 17 4.43 6.87 7.43
N VAL A 18 4.04 5.66 7.06
CA VAL A 18 2.96 4.91 7.70
C VAL A 18 3.55 3.59 8.21
N MET A 19 3.71 3.46 9.52
CA MET A 19 4.15 2.22 10.16
C MET A 19 2.93 1.32 10.42
N ALA A 20 3.15 0.02 10.65
CA ALA A 20 2.07 -0.93 10.91
C ALA A 20 1.18 -0.51 12.10
N LYS A 21 1.77 0.14 13.12
CA LYS A 21 1.02 0.72 14.24
C LYS A 21 0.00 1.79 13.81
N ASP A 22 0.33 2.54 12.77
CA ASP A 22 -0.53 3.60 12.23
C ASP A 22 -1.61 2.98 11.32
N VAL A 23 -1.23 1.92 10.58
CA VAL A 23 -2.14 1.12 9.73
C VAL A 23 -3.27 0.49 10.54
N ALA A 24 -3.03 0.07 11.79
CA ALA A 24 -4.03 -0.55 12.65
C ALA A 24 -5.28 0.32 12.94
N GLY A 25 -5.17 1.65 12.78
CA GLY A 25 -6.30 2.58 12.93
C GLY A 25 -6.90 3.05 11.60
N MET A 26 -6.38 2.58 10.46
CA MET A 26 -6.77 3.04 9.13
C MET A 26 -7.62 2.01 8.41
N THR A 27 -8.66 2.47 7.72
CA THR A 27 -9.49 1.64 6.83
C THR A 27 -9.16 1.85 5.35
N SER A 28 -8.52 2.97 5.02
CA SER A 28 -8.02 3.25 3.68
C SER A 28 -6.86 4.26 3.69
N ALA A 29 -6.06 4.26 2.63
CA ALA A 29 -5.01 5.25 2.38
C ALA A 29 -5.08 5.77 0.95
N THR A 30 -4.85 7.07 0.75
CA THR A 30 -4.75 7.64 -0.59
C THR A 30 -3.37 7.40 -1.18
N THR A 31 -3.33 6.76 -2.35
CA THR A 31 -2.09 6.49 -3.07
C THR A 31 -1.63 7.72 -3.85
N VAL A 32 -0.35 7.75 -4.25
CA VAL A 32 0.20 8.82 -5.12
C VAL A 32 -0.48 8.85 -6.48
N GLN A 33 -1.03 7.72 -6.94
CA GLN A 33 -1.85 7.66 -8.14
C GLN A 33 -3.18 8.44 -8.01
N GLY A 34 -3.65 8.68 -6.79
CA GLY A 34 -4.91 9.35 -6.47
C GLY A 34 -6.04 8.39 -6.05
N GLY A 35 -5.93 7.10 -6.37
CA GLY A 35 -6.87 6.07 -5.91
C GLY A 35 -6.75 5.76 -4.42
N ALA A 36 -7.86 5.35 -3.81
CA ALA A 36 -7.90 4.88 -2.42
C ALA A 36 -7.56 3.39 -2.34
N LEU A 37 -6.60 3.05 -1.47
CA LEU A 37 -6.21 1.68 -1.15
C LEU A 37 -6.93 1.25 0.12
N ALA A 38 -7.76 0.21 0.03
CA ALA A 38 -8.44 -0.36 1.19
C ALA A 38 -7.44 -1.10 2.10
N ILE A 39 -7.58 -0.94 3.41
CA ILE A 39 -6.75 -1.58 4.42
C ILE A 39 -7.64 -2.41 5.33
N ASP A 40 -7.29 -3.67 5.51
CA ASP A 40 -7.97 -4.60 6.41
C ASP A 40 -6.94 -5.16 7.40
N THR A 41 -7.21 -5.03 8.69
CA THR A 41 -6.34 -5.51 9.78
C THR A 41 -7.02 -6.58 10.64
N SER A 42 -8.18 -7.10 10.22
CA SER A 42 -8.98 -8.06 10.99
C SER A 42 -8.35 -9.45 11.11
N SER A 43 -7.58 -9.88 10.10
CA SER A 43 -6.93 -11.19 10.03
C SER A 43 -5.54 -11.06 9.43
N GLY A 44 -4.69 -10.27 10.11
CA GLY A 44 -3.44 -9.77 9.56
C GLY A 44 -3.64 -8.53 8.69
N VAL A 45 -2.54 -7.90 8.28
CA VAL A 45 -2.60 -6.67 7.47
C VAL A 45 -2.75 -7.04 6.00
N LYS A 46 -3.85 -6.63 5.40
CA LYS A 46 -4.14 -6.74 3.96
C LYS A 46 -4.37 -5.36 3.37
N VAL A 47 -3.79 -5.12 2.20
CA VAL A 47 -3.90 -3.86 1.47
C VAL A 47 -4.39 -4.14 0.07
N GLY A 48 -5.53 -3.58 -0.33
CA GLY A 48 -6.13 -3.80 -1.65
C GLY A 48 -6.33 -5.28 -2.02
N GLY A 49 -6.46 -6.17 -1.04
CA GLY A 49 -6.56 -7.63 -1.22
C GLY A 49 -5.23 -8.39 -1.17
N ALA A 50 -4.08 -7.71 -1.20
CA ALA A 50 -2.76 -8.32 -1.03
C ALA A 50 -2.40 -8.47 0.46
N THR A 51 -1.76 -9.57 0.83
CA THR A 51 -1.34 -9.82 2.22
C THR A 51 0.04 -9.22 2.45
N VAL A 52 0.21 -8.48 3.55
CA VAL A 52 1.53 -8.01 3.99
C VAL A 52 2.29 -9.16 4.64
N ILE A 53 3.40 -9.58 4.03
CA ILE A 53 4.27 -10.65 4.51
C ILE A 53 5.30 -10.09 5.51
N THR A 54 5.80 -8.89 5.25
CA THR A 54 6.79 -8.22 6.12
C THR A 54 6.47 -6.74 6.19
N ALA A 55 6.19 -6.25 7.39
CA ALA A 55 5.91 -4.84 7.64
C ALA A 55 7.14 -4.14 8.22
N ASP A 56 7.09 -2.81 8.25
CA ASP A 56 8.01 -1.94 8.99
C ASP A 56 9.49 -2.05 8.57
N VAL A 57 9.75 -2.25 7.28
CA VAL A 57 11.10 -2.15 6.74
C VAL A 57 11.44 -0.66 6.58
N GLU A 58 12.21 -0.12 7.52
CA GLU A 58 12.60 1.28 7.48
C GLU A 58 13.55 1.59 6.31
N ALA A 59 13.22 2.63 5.56
CA ALA A 59 14.06 3.22 4.55
C ALA A 59 14.35 4.68 4.90
N SER A 60 15.41 5.25 4.34
CA SER A 60 15.80 6.65 4.59
C SER A 60 14.66 7.63 4.27
N ASN A 61 13.83 7.31 3.28
CA ASN A 61 12.75 8.14 2.76
C ASN A 61 11.33 7.64 3.10
N GLY A 62 11.17 6.54 3.83
CA GLY A 62 9.85 5.91 3.96
C GLY A 62 9.84 4.64 4.79
N VAL A 63 8.73 3.91 4.68
CA VAL A 63 8.57 2.56 5.25
C VAL A 63 8.09 1.66 4.12
N ILE A 64 8.69 0.48 4.01
CA ILE A 64 8.32 -0.53 3.02
C ILE A 64 7.53 -1.63 3.73
N HIS A 65 6.39 -1.99 3.13
CA HIS A 65 5.58 -3.14 3.49
C HIS A 65 5.60 -4.12 2.32
N VAL A 66 6.16 -5.31 2.53
CA VAL A 66 6.29 -6.37 1.52
C VAL A 66 4.96 -7.10 1.40
N ILE A 67 4.45 -7.24 0.17
CA ILE A 67 3.18 -7.88 -0.14
C ILE A 67 3.34 -9.10 -1.05
N ASP A 68 2.37 -10.02 -1.00
CA ASP A 68 2.36 -11.25 -1.82
C ASP A 68 1.84 -11.07 -3.25
N THR A 69 1.09 -9.99 -3.52
CA THR A 69 0.34 -9.80 -4.76
C THR A 69 0.44 -8.37 -5.27
N VAL A 70 0.51 -8.18 -6.59
CA VAL A 70 0.53 -6.86 -7.22
C VAL A 70 -0.82 -6.16 -7.09
N LEU A 71 -0.81 -4.90 -6.67
CA LEU A 71 -1.99 -4.05 -6.58
C LEU A 71 -2.32 -3.46 -7.95
N LEU A 72 -3.57 -3.64 -8.38
CA LEU A 72 -4.08 -3.02 -9.60
C LEU A 72 -4.99 -1.84 -9.24
N PRO A 73 -4.76 -0.65 -9.82
CA PRO A 73 -5.65 0.48 -9.61
C PRO A 73 -7.05 0.16 -10.19
N PRO A 74 -8.14 0.64 -9.55
CA PRO A 74 -9.47 0.53 -10.11
C PRO A 74 -9.54 1.25 -11.48
N MET A 75 -10.25 0.63 -12.42
CA MET A 75 -10.43 1.17 -13.79
C MET A 75 -11.42 2.33 -13.84
#